data_AF-A0A9W6VGI0-F1
#
_entry.id   AF-A0A9W6VGI0-F1
#
_cell.length_a   1.000
_cell.length_b   1.000
_cell.length_c   1.000
_cell.angle_alpha   90.00
_cell.angle_beta   90.00
_cell.angle_gamma   90.00
#
_symmetry.space_group_name_H-M   'P 1'
#
loop_
_entity.id
_entity.type
_entity.pdbx_description
1 polymer ?
#
loop_
_entity_poly.entity_id
_entity_poly.type
_entity_poly.pdbx_seq_one_letter_code
_entity_poly.pdbx_strand_id
1 'polypeptide(L)'
;MLVVLVVLGVLVVAVGGFALWFFKIRDPLKGEDFYQFHVEQKWPWELTLTPEQEKAFMAGLEAFDDNEGGCYPKREEGILRVYSPMMLISLFSMTEQFAAMGPAAIQDPARAVRELVDRAAQGETLGVLYYDDEWMGEGVEEIDGMDKYRFTDAVMSAMHAQGVDHEFAGGYADEDKGYATMGVLVKNPQHVDRMYDQAHALAGPAPDYKNRLDVWKDVMKPENPEYLEAFDRAEVEKSKYINTLMFCFERMANEYREARPHMRYAEPHDVLSVVMARMLERNMPGCTWTRPPTREQYELALALLSNRS
;
A
#
# COMPACT_ATOMS: atom_id res chain seq x y z
N MET A 1 -48.45 -2.76 36.19
CA MET A 1 -48.64 -3.08 34.75
C MET A 1 -48.14 -1.97 33.83
N LEU A 2 -48.53 -0.70 34.07
CA LEU A 2 -48.11 0.45 33.25
C LEU A 2 -46.58 0.66 33.20
N VAL A 3 -45.89 0.53 34.34
CA VAL A 3 -44.43 0.71 34.45
C VAL A 3 -43.65 -0.33 33.65
N VAL A 4 -44.13 -1.58 33.63
CA VAL A 4 -43.48 -2.68 32.89
C VAL A 4 -43.57 -2.45 31.38
N LEU A 5 -44.70 -1.92 30.89
CA LEU A 5 -44.88 -1.57 29.48
C LEU A 5 -44.00 -0.40 29.04
N VAL A 6 -43.77 0.58 29.90
CA VAL A 6 -42.87 1.72 29.61
C VAL A 6 -41.42 1.26 29.55
N VAL A 7 -40.97 0.41 30.48
CA VAL A 7 -39.60 -0.13 30.47
C VAL A 7 -39.37 -0.98 29.22
N LEU A 8 -40.33 -1.83 28.83
CA LEU A 8 -40.25 -2.61 27.59
C LEU A 8 -40.23 -1.72 26.34
N GLY A 9 -41.04 -0.66 26.31
CA GLY A 9 -41.06 0.30 25.20
C GLY A 9 -39.72 1.00 25.01
N VAL A 10 -39.08 1.45 26.10
CA VAL A 10 -37.75 2.10 26.05
C VAL A 10 -36.68 1.11 25.60
N LEU A 11 -36.75 -0.15 26.05
CA LEU A 11 -35.77 -1.19 25.68
C LEU A 11 -35.88 -1.58 24.20
N VAL A 12 -37.11 -1.67 23.66
CA VAL A 12 -37.33 -1.94 22.23
C VAL A 12 -36.90 -0.75 21.36
N VAL A 13 -37.11 0.49 21.81
CA VAL A 13 -36.65 1.69 21.08
C VAL A 13 -35.12 1.83 21.16
N ALA A 14 -34.51 1.50 22.30
CA ALA A 14 -33.05 1.53 22.45
C ALA A 14 -32.38 0.43 21.61
N VAL A 15 -32.91 -0.80 21.66
CA VAL A 15 -32.37 -1.93 20.87
C VAL A 15 -32.68 -1.76 19.38
N GLY A 16 -33.88 -1.29 19.03
CA GLY A 16 -34.26 -1.01 17.65
C GLY A 16 -33.49 0.18 17.07
N GLY A 17 -33.28 1.23 17.86
CA GLY A 17 -32.44 2.37 17.50
C GLY A 17 -30.96 2.01 17.37
N PHE A 18 -30.45 1.16 18.27
CA PHE A 18 -29.10 0.61 18.18
C PHE A 18 -28.94 -0.31 16.96
N ALA A 19 -29.92 -1.18 16.69
CA ALA A 19 -29.90 -2.05 15.51
C ALA A 19 -29.98 -1.23 14.21
N LEU A 20 -30.86 -0.23 14.13
CA LEU A 20 -30.94 0.66 12.97
C LEU A 20 -29.66 1.48 12.78
N TRP A 21 -29.06 1.97 13.87
CA TRP A 21 -27.77 2.67 13.82
C TRP A 21 -26.64 1.72 13.40
N PHE A 22 -26.61 0.49 13.94
CA PHE A 22 -25.64 -0.56 13.64
C PHE A 22 -25.75 -1.07 12.20
N PHE A 23 -26.97 -1.22 11.66
CA PHE A 23 -27.21 -1.60 10.26
C PHE A 23 -27.06 -0.43 9.29
N LYS A 24 -27.22 0.82 9.73
CA LYS A 24 -26.87 2.00 8.92
C LYS A 24 -25.35 2.20 8.83
N ILE A 25 -24.61 1.76 9.85
CA ILE A 25 -23.13 1.65 9.85
C ILE A 25 -22.66 0.36 9.17
N ARG A 26 -23.45 -0.70 9.12
CA ARG A 26 -23.12 -1.94 8.40
C ARG A 26 -24.18 -2.18 7.36
N ASP A 27 -24.15 -1.43 6.28
CA ASP A 27 -24.96 -1.77 5.10
C ASP A 27 -24.34 -3.01 4.47
N PRO A 28 -24.92 -4.21 4.63
CA PRO A 28 -24.31 -5.45 4.15
C PRO A 28 -24.41 -5.61 2.62
N LEU A 29 -25.02 -4.63 1.94
CA LEU A 29 -25.08 -4.53 0.48
C LEU A 29 -24.00 -3.61 -0.10
N LYS A 30 -23.31 -2.82 0.73
CA LYS A 30 -22.09 -2.13 0.33
C LYS A 30 -20.93 -3.11 0.57
N GLY A 31 -20.33 -3.57 -0.53
CA GLY A 31 -19.18 -4.48 -0.52
C GLY A 31 -17.94 -3.86 0.11
N GLU A 32 -16.77 -4.34 -0.30
CA GLU A 32 -15.43 -3.96 0.20
C GLU A 32 -15.20 -2.44 0.39
N ASP A 33 -15.94 -1.59 -0.32
CA ASP A 33 -15.94 -0.12 -0.21
C ASP A 33 -16.21 0.42 1.21
N PHE A 34 -16.99 -0.26 2.06
CA PHE A 34 -17.24 0.21 3.44
C PHE A 34 -15.99 0.09 4.34
N TYR A 35 -15.07 -0.82 4.01
CA TYR A 35 -13.85 -1.06 4.80
C TYR A 35 -12.68 -0.17 4.38
N GLN A 36 -12.83 0.62 3.31
CA GLN A 36 -11.76 1.47 2.77
C GLN A 36 -11.19 2.41 3.84
N PHE A 37 -12.05 3.01 4.68
CA PHE A 37 -11.62 4.00 5.67
C PHE A 37 -11.81 3.60 7.15
N HIS A 38 -12.39 2.43 7.46
CA HIS A 38 -12.76 2.05 8.83
C HIS A 38 -12.29 0.63 9.21
N VAL A 39 -11.07 0.53 9.74
CA VAL A 39 -10.54 -0.67 10.41
C VAL A 39 -9.64 -0.20 11.58
N GLU A 40 -9.44 -1.07 12.58
CA GLU A 40 -8.50 -0.88 13.70
C GLU A 40 -7.09 -0.46 13.23
N GLN A 41 -6.37 0.33 14.06
CA GLN A 41 -4.97 0.71 13.83
C GLN A 41 -4.11 -0.52 13.64
N LYS A 42 -3.76 -0.80 12.40
CA LYS A 42 -2.94 -1.95 12.01
C LYS A 42 -1.61 -1.49 11.47
N TRP A 43 -1.56 -0.36 10.77
CA TRP A 43 -0.38 -0.03 9.97
C TRP A 43 0.54 0.99 10.64
N PRO A 44 1.85 0.97 10.34
CA PRO A 44 2.83 1.78 11.04
C PRO A 44 2.61 3.29 10.91
N TRP A 45 2.02 3.73 9.80
CA TRP A 45 1.65 5.14 9.61
C TRP A 45 0.41 5.52 10.43
N GLU A 46 -0.55 4.61 10.65
CA GLU A 46 -1.70 4.84 11.54
C GLU A 46 -1.22 5.07 12.99
N LEU A 47 -0.13 4.40 13.40
CA LEU A 47 0.49 4.57 14.73
C LEU A 47 1.15 5.94 14.96
N THR A 48 1.32 6.76 13.92
CA THR A 48 1.75 8.16 14.10
C THR A 48 0.65 9.05 14.68
N LEU A 49 -0.60 8.56 14.67
CA LEU A 49 -1.78 9.26 15.15
C LEU A 49 -2.29 8.64 16.45
N THR A 50 -2.82 9.47 17.34
CA THR A 50 -3.70 8.95 18.40
C THR A 50 -4.98 8.37 17.78
N PRO A 51 -5.72 7.48 18.48
CA PRO A 51 -6.97 6.92 17.94
C PRO A 51 -8.01 8.00 17.57
N GLU A 52 -8.01 9.12 18.27
CA GLU A 52 -8.87 10.27 17.94
C GLU A 52 -8.42 10.98 16.66
N GLN A 53 -7.11 11.21 16.51
CA GLN A 53 -6.54 11.83 15.32
C GLN A 53 -6.71 10.96 14.08
N GLU A 54 -6.52 9.65 14.20
CA GLU A 54 -6.73 8.71 13.10
C GLU A 54 -8.19 8.72 12.65
N LYS A 55 -9.13 8.62 13.60
CA LYS A 55 -10.55 8.69 13.26
C LYS A 55 -10.89 9.99 12.52
N ALA A 56 -10.34 11.12 12.97
CA ALA A 56 -10.51 12.40 12.30
C ALA A 56 -9.86 12.39 10.89
N PHE A 57 -8.63 11.90 10.77
CA PHE A 57 -7.90 11.81 9.51
C PHE A 57 -8.67 10.97 8.47
N MET A 58 -9.14 9.79 8.86
CA MET A 58 -9.92 8.91 7.98
C MET A 58 -11.24 9.54 7.57
N ALA A 59 -11.94 10.24 8.47
CA ALA A 59 -13.14 11.01 8.13
C ALA A 59 -12.83 12.17 7.16
N GLY A 60 -11.65 12.77 7.27
CA GLY A 60 -11.18 13.79 6.33
C GLY A 60 -10.89 13.22 4.94
N LEU A 61 -10.28 12.03 4.86
CA LEU A 61 -10.05 11.33 3.59
C LEU A 61 -11.36 10.91 2.93
N GLU A 62 -12.31 10.36 3.69
CA GLU A 62 -13.66 10.03 3.20
C GLU A 62 -14.36 11.27 2.64
N ALA A 63 -14.32 12.40 3.38
CA ALA A 63 -14.89 13.65 2.91
C ALA A 63 -14.19 14.21 1.65
N PHE A 64 -12.89 13.98 1.50
CA PHE A 64 -12.15 14.37 0.29
C PHE A 64 -12.53 13.49 -0.91
N ASP A 65 -12.63 12.17 -0.69
CA ASP A 65 -13.05 11.19 -1.70
C ASP A 65 -14.43 11.53 -2.27
N ASP A 66 -15.40 11.82 -1.40
CA ASP A 66 -16.79 12.14 -1.76
C ASP A 66 -16.93 13.44 -2.59
N ASN A 67 -16.06 14.42 -2.39
CA ASN A 67 -16.31 15.79 -2.87
C ASN A 67 -15.37 16.28 -3.99
N GLU A 68 -14.12 15.79 -4.08
CA GLU A 68 -13.06 16.60 -4.74
C GLU A 68 -12.21 15.90 -5.80
N GLY A 69 -12.33 14.58 -5.96
CA GLY A 69 -11.57 13.88 -6.99
C GLY A 69 -11.16 12.46 -6.65
N GLY A 70 -11.61 11.94 -5.51
CA GLY A 70 -11.36 10.57 -5.10
C GLY A 70 -9.95 10.35 -4.53
N CYS A 71 -9.85 9.48 -3.54
CA CYS A 71 -8.58 9.00 -3.02
C CYS A 71 -8.68 7.56 -2.52
N TYR A 72 -7.58 6.82 -2.57
CA TYR A 72 -7.53 5.44 -2.14
C TYR A 72 -6.29 5.15 -1.27
N PRO A 73 -6.47 4.80 0.02
CA PRO A 73 -5.36 4.46 0.90
C PRO A 73 -4.88 3.01 0.67
N LYS A 74 -3.68 2.87 0.12
CA LYS A 74 -2.90 1.61 0.10
C LYS A 74 -2.16 1.47 1.42
N ARG A 75 -2.82 0.78 2.37
CA ARG A 75 -2.44 0.85 3.78
C ARG A 75 -1.14 0.11 4.11
N GLU A 76 -0.94 -1.07 3.54
CA GLU A 76 0.25 -1.89 3.77
C GLU A 76 1.50 -1.19 3.24
N GLU A 77 1.41 -0.60 2.05
CA GLU A 77 2.51 0.11 1.40
C GLU A 77 2.74 1.52 1.96
N GLY A 78 1.78 2.03 2.74
CA GLY A 78 1.80 3.37 3.33
C GLY A 78 1.67 4.49 2.30
N ILE A 79 0.81 4.30 1.29
CA ILE A 79 0.62 5.23 0.18
C ILE A 79 -0.87 5.64 0.08
N LEU A 80 -1.14 6.93 -0.04
CA LEU A 80 -2.41 7.48 -0.44
C LEU A 80 -2.35 7.77 -1.94
N ARG A 81 -3.24 7.14 -2.70
CA ARG A 81 -3.46 7.48 -4.09
C ARG A 81 -4.49 8.60 -4.19
N VAL A 82 -4.18 9.65 -4.94
CA VAL A 82 -5.10 10.74 -5.29
C VAL A 82 -5.29 10.71 -6.80
N TYR A 83 -6.51 10.94 -7.29
CA TYR A 83 -6.79 10.87 -8.74
C TYR A 83 -6.84 12.25 -9.42
N SER A 84 -6.96 13.35 -8.67
CA SER A 84 -6.94 14.70 -9.23
C SER A 84 -6.17 15.70 -8.37
N PRO A 85 -4.95 16.13 -8.78
CA PRO A 85 -4.14 15.51 -9.82
C PRO A 85 -3.69 14.08 -9.41
N MET A 86 -3.30 13.26 -10.39
CA MET A 86 -2.83 11.90 -10.12
C MET A 86 -1.51 11.91 -9.35
N MET A 87 -1.58 11.50 -8.09
CA MET A 87 -0.44 11.51 -7.16
C MET A 87 -0.42 10.28 -6.26
N LEU A 88 0.77 9.85 -5.89
CA LEU A 88 1.02 8.97 -4.75
C LEU A 88 1.61 9.83 -3.64
N ILE A 89 1.00 9.79 -2.47
CA ILE A 89 1.41 10.55 -1.28
C ILE A 89 1.75 9.56 -0.17
N SER A 90 2.87 9.74 0.50
CA SER A 90 3.25 8.96 1.68
C SER A 90 2.25 9.20 2.81
N LEU A 91 1.57 8.15 3.24
CA LEU A 91 0.68 8.21 4.40
C LEU A 91 1.47 8.58 5.66
N PHE A 92 2.72 8.12 5.81
CA PHE A 92 3.59 8.48 6.93
C PHE A 92 3.80 10.00 7.04
N SER A 93 4.18 10.63 5.93
CA SER A 93 4.42 12.08 5.92
C SER A 93 3.11 12.85 6.13
N MET A 94 2.03 12.38 5.51
CA MET A 94 0.73 13.03 5.59
C MET A 94 0.14 12.97 7.00
N THR A 95 0.23 11.83 7.68
CA THR A 95 -0.26 11.69 9.06
C THR A 95 0.60 12.43 10.08
N GLU A 96 1.93 12.46 9.92
CA GLU A 96 2.80 13.31 10.75
C GLU A 96 2.42 14.79 10.63
N GLN A 97 2.17 15.26 9.40
CA GLN A 97 1.73 16.64 9.16
C GLN A 97 0.33 16.89 9.73
N PHE A 98 -0.61 15.95 9.59
CA PHE A 98 -1.94 16.04 10.18
C PHE A 98 -1.87 16.14 11.71
N ALA A 99 -1.04 15.31 12.36
CA ALA A 99 -0.81 15.38 13.80
C ALA A 99 -0.22 16.73 14.21
N ALA A 100 0.72 17.28 13.41
CA ALA A 100 1.35 18.57 13.66
C ALA A 100 0.38 19.77 13.54
N MET A 101 -0.71 19.65 12.77
CA MET A 101 -1.79 20.66 12.71
C MET A 101 -2.60 20.73 14.01
N GLY A 102 -2.48 19.72 14.89
CA GLY A 102 -3.03 19.75 16.23
C GLY A 102 -4.56 19.71 16.28
N PRO A 103 -5.20 20.29 17.33
CA PRO A 103 -6.64 20.18 17.54
C PRO A 103 -7.51 20.75 16.42
N ALA A 104 -6.99 21.71 15.63
CA ALA A 104 -7.72 22.29 14.51
C ALA A 104 -8.02 21.25 13.43
N ALA A 105 -7.10 20.31 13.18
CA ALA A 105 -7.31 19.23 12.22
C ALA A 105 -8.35 18.20 12.69
N ILE A 106 -8.50 18.01 14.00
CA ILE A 106 -9.55 17.13 14.56
C ILE A 106 -10.93 17.82 14.46
N GLN A 107 -10.98 19.13 14.65
CA GLN A 107 -12.23 19.90 14.58
C GLN A 107 -12.78 20.04 13.15
N ASP A 108 -11.90 20.16 12.16
CA ASP A 108 -12.25 20.24 10.74
C ASP A 108 -11.32 19.35 9.89
N PRO A 109 -11.54 18.02 9.93
CA PRO A 109 -10.66 17.07 9.26
C PRO A 109 -10.72 17.15 7.74
N ALA A 110 -11.89 17.46 7.17
CA ALA A 110 -12.06 17.61 5.72
C ALA A 110 -11.20 18.76 5.17
N ARG A 111 -11.20 19.91 5.87
CA ARG A 111 -10.33 21.03 5.51
C ARG A 111 -8.86 20.68 5.70
N ALA A 112 -8.50 20.01 6.78
CA ALA A 112 -7.11 19.67 7.07
C ALA A 112 -6.52 18.71 6.02
N VAL A 113 -7.24 17.64 5.67
CA VAL A 113 -6.83 16.71 4.62
C VAL A 113 -6.69 17.42 3.27
N ARG A 114 -7.67 18.26 2.91
CA ARG A 114 -7.58 19.06 1.68
C ARG A 114 -6.34 19.94 1.65
N GLU A 115 -6.03 20.64 2.74
CA GLU A 115 -4.82 21.47 2.81
C GLU A 115 -3.54 20.64 2.63
N LEU A 116 -3.50 19.41 3.15
CA LEU A 116 -2.37 18.50 2.96
C LEU A 116 -2.25 18.03 1.51
N VAL A 117 -3.36 17.67 0.87
CA VAL A 117 -3.38 17.28 -0.56
C VAL A 117 -3.01 18.46 -1.44
N ASP A 118 -3.56 19.65 -1.20
CA ASP A 118 -3.22 20.89 -1.94
C ASP A 118 -1.75 21.24 -1.80
N ARG A 119 -1.15 20.99 -0.62
CA ARG A 119 0.29 21.20 -0.40
C ARG A 119 1.12 20.18 -1.16
N ALA A 120 0.73 18.91 -1.15
CA ALA A 120 1.38 17.88 -1.98
C ALA A 120 1.25 18.22 -3.48
N ALA A 121 0.13 18.83 -3.87
CA ALA A 121 -0.13 19.27 -5.24
C ALA A 121 0.75 20.46 -5.71
N GLN A 122 1.60 21.03 -4.84
CA GLN A 122 2.52 22.12 -5.22
C GLN A 122 3.81 21.62 -5.88
N GLY A 123 4.14 20.33 -5.76
CA GLY A 123 5.29 19.74 -6.42
C GLY A 123 5.79 18.46 -5.78
N GLU A 124 6.70 17.79 -6.50
CA GLU A 124 7.33 16.57 -6.01
C GLU A 124 8.33 16.84 -4.90
N THR A 125 8.13 16.17 -3.78
CA THR A 125 9.04 16.12 -2.64
C THR A 125 9.18 14.68 -2.19
N LEU A 126 10.01 14.42 -1.18
CA LEU A 126 10.08 13.09 -0.58
C LEU A 126 8.68 12.63 -0.16
N GLY A 127 8.26 11.49 -0.70
CA GLY A 127 6.96 10.89 -0.43
C GLY A 127 5.82 11.42 -1.29
N VAL A 128 6.05 12.30 -2.27
CA VAL A 128 5.03 12.77 -3.22
C VAL A 128 5.51 12.51 -4.64
N LEU A 129 4.75 11.73 -5.40
CA LEU A 129 5.06 11.36 -6.78
C LEU A 129 3.85 11.62 -7.68
N TYR A 130 4.03 12.40 -8.73
CA TYR A 130 3.04 12.51 -9.80
C TYR A 130 3.23 11.40 -10.81
N TYR A 131 2.11 10.90 -11.31
CA TYR A 131 2.09 9.91 -12.36
C TYR A 131 0.92 10.20 -13.31
N ASP A 132 0.90 9.47 -14.42
CA ASP A 132 -0.12 9.57 -15.45
C ASP A 132 -0.60 8.14 -15.76
N ASP A 133 -1.91 7.94 -15.92
CA ASP A 133 -2.45 6.66 -16.37
C ASP A 133 -2.33 6.48 -17.89
N GLU A 134 -2.13 7.57 -18.65
CA GLU A 134 -1.75 7.57 -20.06
C GLU A 134 -0.21 7.56 -20.24
N TRP A 135 0.52 6.93 -19.33
CA TRP A 135 2.00 6.94 -19.24
C TRP A 135 2.76 6.48 -20.50
N MET A 136 2.14 5.72 -21.41
CA MET A 136 2.77 5.34 -22.68
C MET A 136 2.82 6.51 -23.67
N GLY A 137 1.92 7.49 -23.50
CA GLY A 137 1.63 8.59 -24.42
C GLY A 137 0.37 8.30 -25.26
N GLU A 138 -0.32 9.38 -25.65
CA GLU A 138 -1.51 9.29 -26.50
C GLU A 138 -1.19 8.58 -27.83
N GLY A 139 -1.93 7.51 -28.13
CA GLY A 139 -1.77 6.73 -29.36
C GLY A 139 -0.51 5.85 -29.41
N VAL A 140 0.20 5.67 -28.29
CA VAL A 140 1.33 4.74 -28.19
C VAL A 140 0.82 3.40 -27.67
N GLU A 141 0.89 2.38 -28.51
CA GLU A 141 0.46 1.02 -28.14
C GLU A 141 1.62 0.15 -27.63
N GLU A 142 2.86 0.46 -28.03
CA GLU A 142 4.04 -0.34 -27.70
C GLU A 142 5.30 0.50 -27.45
N ILE A 143 6.18 0.00 -26.58
CA ILE A 143 7.54 0.49 -26.33
C ILE A 143 8.50 -0.67 -26.55
N ASP A 144 9.41 -0.55 -27.53
CA ASP A 144 10.34 -1.63 -27.90
C ASP A 144 9.65 -2.98 -28.20
N GLY A 145 8.46 -2.93 -28.83
CA GLY A 145 7.65 -4.12 -29.13
C GLY A 145 6.95 -4.74 -27.91
N MET A 146 6.95 -4.05 -26.77
CA MET A 146 6.19 -4.41 -25.57
C MET A 146 4.95 -3.55 -25.48
N ASP A 147 3.77 -4.16 -25.37
CA ASP A 147 2.58 -3.50 -24.87
C ASP A 147 2.71 -3.17 -23.37
N LYS A 148 1.72 -2.46 -22.82
CA LYS A 148 1.69 -2.08 -21.41
C LYS A 148 1.83 -3.25 -20.43
N TYR A 149 1.29 -4.43 -20.77
CA TYR A 149 1.34 -5.61 -19.92
C TYR A 149 2.75 -6.19 -19.90
N ARG A 150 3.37 -6.34 -21.07
CA ARG A 150 4.75 -6.82 -21.20
C ARG A 150 5.76 -5.88 -20.57
N PHE A 151 5.54 -4.57 -20.69
CA PHE A 151 6.38 -3.59 -20.02
C PHE A 151 6.27 -3.75 -18.48
N THR A 152 5.04 -3.89 -17.97
CA THR A 152 4.78 -4.10 -16.53
C THR A 152 5.40 -5.40 -16.03
N ASP A 153 5.28 -6.50 -16.77
CA ASP A 153 5.95 -7.77 -16.47
C ASP A 153 7.48 -7.61 -16.42
N ALA A 154 8.06 -6.82 -17.33
CA ALA A 154 9.49 -6.55 -17.35
C ALA A 154 9.92 -5.68 -16.15
N VAL A 155 9.11 -4.72 -15.72
CA VAL A 155 9.33 -3.93 -14.49
C VAL A 155 9.27 -4.83 -13.25
N MET A 156 8.25 -5.68 -13.14
CA MET A 156 8.14 -6.67 -12.06
C MET A 156 9.36 -7.60 -12.05
N SER A 157 9.76 -8.10 -13.22
CA SER A 157 10.95 -8.96 -13.35
C SER A 157 12.24 -8.25 -12.94
N ALA A 158 12.35 -6.94 -13.19
CA ALA A 158 13.49 -6.13 -12.76
C ALA A 158 13.54 -5.96 -11.22
N MET A 159 12.38 -5.81 -10.56
CA MET A 159 12.30 -5.70 -9.10
C MET A 159 12.50 -7.05 -8.37
N HIS A 160 12.21 -8.16 -9.04
CA HIS A 160 12.30 -9.53 -8.49
C HIS A 160 13.65 -10.22 -8.72
N ALA A 161 14.76 -9.48 -8.82
CA ALA A 161 16.09 -10.05 -9.11
C ALA A 161 16.37 -11.33 -8.27
N GLN A 162 16.56 -12.47 -8.96
CA GLN A 162 16.82 -13.78 -8.36
C GLN A 162 17.99 -13.71 -7.36
N GLY A 163 17.78 -14.21 -6.14
CA GLY A 163 18.83 -14.34 -5.13
C GLY A 163 18.60 -13.54 -3.84
N VAL A 164 17.48 -12.83 -3.73
CA VAL A 164 16.98 -12.30 -2.45
C VAL A 164 15.73 -13.10 -2.10
N ASP A 165 15.71 -13.71 -0.92
CA ASP A 165 14.57 -14.50 -0.46
C ASP A 165 13.29 -13.66 -0.62
N HIS A 166 12.27 -14.29 -1.20
CA HIS A 166 10.95 -13.71 -1.54
C HIS A 166 10.20 -13.10 -0.34
N GLU A 167 10.81 -13.08 0.84
CA GLU A 167 10.28 -12.53 2.10
C GLU A 167 10.62 -11.04 2.30
N PHE A 168 11.56 -10.45 1.54
CA PHE A 168 12.21 -9.18 1.88
C PHE A 168 12.05 -8.02 0.87
N ALA A 169 11.57 -8.31 -0.35
CA ALA A 169 11.21 -7.28 -1.34
C ALA A 169 10.08 -7.76 -2.24
N GLY A 170 8.93 -7.11 -2.15
CA GLY A 170 7.78 -7.31 -3.03
C GLY A 170 7.63 -6.11 -3.95
N GLY A 171 7.59 -6.37 -5.26
CA GLY A 171 7.21 -5.38 -6.25
C GLY A 171 5.72 -5.43 -6.48
N TYR A 172 5.07 -4.29 -6.61
CA TYR A 172 3.74 -4.18 -7.20
C TYR A 172 3.83 -3.21 -8.37
N ALA A 173 3.16 -3.54 -9.46
CA ALA A 173 3.12 -2.71 -10.65
C ALA A 173 1.73 -2.86 -11.26
N ASP A 174 1.18 -1.76 -11.76
CA ASP A 174 -0.15 -1.75 -12.36
C ASP A 174 -0.10 -0.96 -13.67
N GLU A 175 -0.29 -1.69 -14.77
CA GLU A 175 -0.23 -1.18 -16.13
C GLU A 175 -1.26 -0.11 -16.43
N ASP A 176 -2.40 -0.14 -15.73
CA ASP A 176 -3.51 0.80 -15.91
C ASP A 176 -3.35 2.03 -15.02
N LYS A 177 -2.46 2.00 -14.02
CA LYS A 177 -2.25 3.13 -13.12
C LYS A 177 -0.94 3.87 -13.36
N GLY A 178 0.01 3.31 -14.13
CA GLY A 178 1.22 4.04 -14.51
C GLY A 178 2.25 4.25 -13.39
N TYR A 179 2.28 3.34 -12.40
CA TYR A 179 3.32 3.35 -11.36
C TYR A 179 3.70 1.94 -10.90
N ALA A 180 4.87 1.84 -10.28
CA ALA A 180 5.29 0.66 -9.52
C ALA A 180 5.74 1.05 -8.10
N THR A 181 5.65 0.08 -7.20
CA THR A 181 6.16 0.17 -5.84
C THR A 181 7.07 -1.02 -5.55
N MET A 182 8.10 -0.80 -4.75
CA MET A 182 9.02 -1.83 -4.28
C MET A 182 9.18 -1.69 -2.78
N GLY A 183 8.67 -2.66 -2.03
CA GLY A 183 8.93 -2.76 -0.59
C GLY A 183 10.37 -3.21 -0.35
N VAL A 184 11.06 -2.57 0.61
CA VAL A 184 12.45 -2.85 0.94
C VAL A 184 12.58 -3.12 2.43
N LEU A 185 12.93 -4.36 2.76
CA LEU A 185 13.21 -4.82 4.12
C LEU A 185 14.63 -5.39 4.19
N VAL A 186 15.53 -4.71 4.90
CA VAL A 186 16.95 -5.12 4.99
C VAL A 186 17.10 -6.49 5.63
N LYS A 187 16.37 -6.72 6.72
CA LYS A 187 16.42 -7.96 7.49
C LYS A 187 15.17 -8.05 8.33
N ASN A 188 14.61 -9.26 8.48
CA ASN A 188 13.57 -9.45 9.48
C ASN A 188 14.16 -9.23 10.88
N PRO A 189 13.54 -8.39 11.71
CA PRO A 189 13.89 -8.35 13.11
C PRO A 189 13.64 -9.72 13.75
N GLN A 190 14.57 -10.19 14.59
CA GLN A 190 14.47 -11.52 15.21
C GLN A 190 13.18 -11.75 16.01
N HIS A 191 12.54 -10.67 16.49
CA HIS A 191 11.26 -10.82 17.19
C HIS A 191 10.10 -11.08 16.23
N VAL A 192 10.16 -10.58 14.99
CA VAL A 192 9.17 -10.86 13.95
C VAL A 192 9.29 -12.31 13.50
N ASP A 193 10.50 -12.83 13.30
CA ASP A 193 10.73 -14.26 13.02
C ASP A 193 10.07 -15.15 14.09
N ARG A 194 10.28 -14.80 15.37
CA ARG A 194 9.63 -15.51 16.48
C ARG A 194 8.11 -15.42 16.46
N MET A 195 7.53 -14.31 15.98
CA MET A 195 6.08 -14.17 15.85
C MET A 195 5.54 -15.07 14.74
N TYR A 196 6.23 -15.17 13.60
CA TYR A 196 5.87 -16.14 12.56
C TYR A 196 6.02 -17.58 13.04
N ASP A 197 7.11 -17.93 13.73
CA ASP A 197 7.28 -19.27 14.32
C ASP A 197 6.12 -19.62 15.28
N GLN A 198 5.69 -18.65 16.11
CA GLN A 198 4.55 -18.81 17.00
C GLN A 198 3.24 -18.95 16.24
N ALA A 199 3.03 -18.17 15.19
CA ALA A 199 1.86 -18.31 14.33
C ALA A 199 1.85 -19.69 13.67
N HIS A 200 2.91 -20.10 12.98
CA HIS A 200 3.00 -21.40 12.33
C HIS A 200 2.84 -22.59 13.30
N ALA A 201 3.26 -22.46 14.56
CA ALA A 201 2.97 -23.48 15.57
C ALA A 201 1.46 -23.70 15.81
N LEU A 202 0.61 -22.68 15.58
CA LEU A 202 -0.86 -22.77 15.66
C LEU A 202 -1.50 -23.39 14.42
N ALA A 203 -0.79 -23.42 13.28
CA ALA A 203 -1.26 -24.07 12.05
C ALA A 203 -1.21 -25.61 12.15
N GLY A 204 -0.46 -26.14 13.13
CA GLY A 204 -0.26 -27.57 13.31
C GLY A 204 0.82 -28.15 12.39
N PRO A 205 1.00 -29.48 12.37
CA PRO A 205 2.02 -30.11 11.54
C PRO A 205 1.72 -29.93 10.05
N ALA A 206 2.76 -29.71 9.26
CA ALA A 206 2.66 -29.58 7.81
C ALA A 206 1.89 -30.78 7.20
N PRO A 207 0.85 -30.55 6.38
CA PRO A 207 0.10 -31.63 5.75
C PRO A 207 0.99 -32.47 4.83
N ASP A 208 0.86 -33.79 4.90
CA ASP A 208 1.49 -34.72 3.95
C ASP A 208 0.59 -34.84 2.71
N TYR A 209 0.95 -34.15 1.62
CA TYR A 209 0.20 -34.18 0.37
C TYR A 209 0.61 -35.38 -0.49
N LYS A 210 -0.28 -36.37 -0.64
CA LYS A 210 -0.02 -37.55 -1.48
C LYS A 210 -0.59 -37.40 -2.88
N ASN A 211 -1.56 -36.51 -3.06
CA ASN A 211 -2.21 -36.26 -4.34
C ASN A 211 -2.86 -34.86 -4.40
N ARG A 212 -3.32 -34.44 -5.59
CA ARG A 212 -3.98 -33.15 -5.81
C ARG A 212 -5.27 -32.95 -4.99
N LEU A 213 -5.98 -34.03 -4.68
CA LEU A 213 -7.20 -33.97 -3.86
C LEU A 213 -6.86 -33.60 -2.41
N ASP A 214 -5.70 -34.01 -1.90
CA ASP A 214 -5.24 -33.65 -0.56
C ASP A 214 -4.95 -32.16 -0.45
N VAL A 215 -4.31 -31.58 -1.47
CA VAL A 215 -4.09 -30.12 -1.59
C VAL A 215 -5.44 -29.39 -1.63
N TRP A 216 -6.37 -29.85 -2.48
CA TRP A 216 -7.68 -29.21 -2.61
C TRP A 216 -8.48 -29.27 -1.31
N LYS A 217 -8.44 -30.41 -0.61
CA LYS A 217 -9.09 -30.55 0.70
C LYS A 217 -8.48 -29.65 1.76
N ASP A 218 -7.18 -29.39 1.69
CA ASP A 218 -6.51 -28.53 2.65
C ASP A 218 -6.82 -27.06 2.42
N VAL A 219 -6.76 -26.59 1.16
CA VAL A 219 -7.15 -25.22 0.77
C VAL A 219 -8.62 -24.92 1.11
N MET A 220 -9.49 -25.92 1.06
CA MET A 220 -10.91 -25.77 1.41
C MET A 220 -11.19 -25.84 2.91
N LYS A 221 -10.19 -26.21 3.75
CA LYS A 221 -10.38 -26.11 5.20
C LYS A 221 -10.34 -24.64 5.59
N PRO A 222 -11.29 -24.17 6.41
CA PRO A 222 -11.16 -22.86 7.02
C PRO A 222 -9.88 -22.84 7.86
N GLU A 223 -9.04 -21.83 7.61
CA GLU A 223 -7.82 -21.64 8.38
C GLU A 223 -8.14 -21.41 9.87
N ASN A 224 -7.21 -21.80 10.73
CA ASN A 224 -7.36 -21.59 12.16
C ASN A 224 -7.44 -20.08 12.45
N PRO A 225 -8.54 -19.57 13.05
CA PRO A 225 -8.66 -18.14 13.36
C PRO A 225 -7.52 -17.61 14.24
N GLU A 226 -7.00 -18.43 15.16
CA GLU A 226 -5.88 -18.05 16.02
C GLU A 226 -4.57 -17.95 15.24
N TYR A 227 -4.38 -18.82 14.23
CA TYR A 227 -3.26 -18.73 13.30
C TYR A 227 -3.33 -17.42 12.49
N LEU A 228 -4.49 -17.14 11.90
CA LEU A 228 -4.72 -15.93 11.13
C LEU A 228 -4.45 -14.66 11.94
N GLU A 229 -4.95 -14.58 13.18
CA GLU A 229 -4.72 -13.43 14.05
C GLU A 229 -3.24 -13.32 14.47
N ALA A 230 -2.56 -14.44 14.75
CA ALA A 230 -1.13 -14.44 15.08
C ALA A 230 -0.27 -14.02 13.86
N PHE A 231 -0.63 -14.49 12.68
CA PHE A 231 0.03 -14.16 11.42
C PHE A 231 -0.18 -12.68 11.05
N ASP A 232 -1.41 -12.18 11.14
CA ASP A 232 -1.75 -10.76 10.89
C ASP A 232 -0.95 -9.84 11.83
N ARG A 233 -0.80 -10.22 13.12
CA ARG A 233 0.06 -9.47 14.06
C ARG A 233 1.53 -9.47 13.66
N ALA A 234 2.04 -10.58 13.08
CA ALA A 234 3.41 -10.66 12.59
C ALA A 234 3.62 -9.78 11.34
N GLU A 235 2.68 -9.79 10.39
CA GLU A 235 2.69 -8.91 9.21
C GLU A 235 2.63 -7.43 9.59
N VAL A 236 1.73 -7.08 10.51
CA VAL A 236 1.64 -5.71 11.08
C VAL A 236 2.96 -5.29 11.71
N GLU A 237 3.60 -6.14 12.50
CA GLU A 237 4.89 -5.81 13.09
C GLU A 237 5.99 -5.70 12.02
N LYS A 238 6.03 -6.61 11.04
CA LYS A 238 6.99 -6.60 9.93
C LYS A 238 6.89 -5.31 9.11
N SER A 239 5.68 -4.86 8.81
CA SER A 239 5.42 -3.67 7.99
C SER A 239 6.10 -2.40 8.54
N LYS A 240 6.34 -2.32 9.86
CA LYS A 240 7.05 -1.19 10.49
C LYS A 240 8.45 -0.98 9.93
N TYR A 241 9.09 -2.07 9.50
CA TYR A 241 10.47 -2.11 9.03
C TYR A 241 10.58 -2.03 7.50
N ILE A 242 9.46 -2.21 6.77
CA ILE A 242 9.42 -2.12 5.31
C ILE A 242 9.36 -0.65 4.89
N ASN A 243 10.29 -0.20 4.06
CA ASN A 243 10.15 1.11 3.40
C ASN A 243 9.81 0.92 1.93
N THR A 244 8.94 1.75 1.39
CA THR A 244 8.43 1.58 0.02
C THR A 244 9.05 2.60 -0.90
N LEU A 245 9.67 2.13 -1.97
CA LEU A 245 10.13 2.93 -3.10
C LEU A 245 9.02 2.99 -4.15
N MET A 246 8.73 4.17 -4.68
CA MET A 246 7.70 4.40 -5.71
C MET A 246 8.34 4.86 -6.99
N PHE A 247 7.84 4.38 -8.13
CA PHE A 247 8.32 4.73 -9.47
C PHE A 247 7.16 5.15 -10.39
N CYS A 248 7.38 6.17 -11.20
CA CYS A 248 6.46 6.64 -12.23
C CYS A 248 6.79 5.97 -13.57
N PHE A 249 5.81 5.32 -14.20
CA PHE A 249 6.01 4.58 -15.45
C PHE A 249 6.39 5.48 -16.61
N GLU A 250 5.76 6.65 -16.74
CA GLU A 250 6.05 7.58 -17.84
C GLU A 250 7.54 7.96 -17.84
N ARG A 251 8.06 8.34 -16.67
CA ARG A 251 9.47 8.69 -16.50
C ARG A 251 10.39 7.50 -16.67
N MET A 252 10.03 6.34 -16.14
CA MET A 252 10.78 5.11 -16.35
C MET A 252 10.85 4.72 -17.83
N ALA A 253 9.74 4.86 -18.56
CA ALA A 253 9.65 4.59 -19.99
C ALA A 253 10.51 5.56 -20.81
N ASN A 254 10.54 6.85 -20.44
CA ASN A 254 11.42 7.84 -21.07
C ASN A 254 12.90 7.47 -20.88
N GLU A 255 13.29 7.15 -19.65
CA GLU A 255 14.65 6.72 -19.31
C GLU A 255 15.02 5.40 -20.00
N TYR A 256 14.06 4.48 -20.12
CA TYR A 256 14.22 3.23 -20.87
C TYR A 256 14.51 3.50 -22.35
N ARG A 257 13.74 4.38 -23.01
CA ARG A 257 13.95 4.74 -24.42
C ARG A 257 15.34 5.36 -24.64
N GLU A 258 15.85 6.11 -23.67
CA GLU A 258 17.21 6.66 -23.73
C GLU A 258 18.30 5.60 -23.51
N ALA A 259 18.10 4.66 -22.58
CA ALA A 259 19.08 3.62 -22.27
C ALA A 259 19.12 2.51 -23.33
N ARG A 260 17.99 2.18 -23.94
CA ARG A 260 17.81 1.02 -24.82
C ARG A 260 18.80 0.95 -25.98
N PRO A 261 19.11 2.04 -26.73
CA PRO A 261 20.10 2.01 -27.81
C PRO A 261 21.50 1.56 -27.38
N HIS A 262 21.89 1.85 -26.13
CA HIS A 262 23.18 1.48 -25.56
C HIS A 262 23.21 0.02 -25.06
N MET A 263 22.04 -0.60 -24.92
CA MET A 263 21.84 -1.96 -24.40
C MET A 263 21.03 -2.82 -25.37
N ARG A 264 21.26 -2.69 -26.68
CA ARG A 264 20.46 -3.31 -27.75
C ARG A 264 20.36 -4.84 -27.72
N TYR A 265 21.20 -5.51 -26.93
CA TYR A 265 21.22 -6.97 -26.79
C TYR A 265 20.78 -7.46 -25.41
N ALA A 266 20.51 -6.54 -24.48
CA ALA A 266 19.99 -6.88 -23.16
C ALA A 266 18.49 -7.17 -23.27
N GLU A 267 17.97 -8.00 -22.38
CA GLU A 267 16.53 -8.18 -22.25
C GLU A 267 15.89 -6.91 -21.65
N PRO A 268 14.61 -6.62 -21.94
CA PRO A 268 13.97 -5.41 -21.44
C PRO A 268 14.02 -5.24 -19.92
N HIS A 269 13.85 -6.32 -19.14
CA HIS A 269 13.94 -6.24 -17.68
C HIS A 269 15.35 -5.88 -17.20
N ASP A 270 16.40 -6.27 -17.92
CA ASP A 270 17.79 -5.91 -17.55
C ASP A 270 18.04 -4.42 -17.80
N VAL A 271 17.49 -3.86 -18.88
CA VAL A 271 17.55 -2.42 -19.14
C VAL A 271 16.77 -1.64 -18.08
N LEU A 272 15.58 -2.10 -17.71
CA LEU A 272 14.75 -1.48 -16.67
C LEU A 272 15.43 -1.52 -15.30
N SER A 273 16.08 -2.63 -14.96
CA SER A 273 16.91 -2.76 -13.76
C SER A 273 17.95 -1.63 -13.67
N VAL A 274 18.72 -1.42 -14.74
CA VAL A 274 19.72 -0.34 -14.83
C VAL A 274 19.09 1.06 -14.78
N VAL A 275 17.95 1.26 -15.45
CA VAL A 275 17.20 2.53 -15.41
C VAL A 275 16.75 2.85 -13.99
N MET A 276 16.09 1.92 -13.31
CA MET A 276 15.59 2.10 -11.95
C MET A 276 16.74 2.33 -10.95
N ALA A 277 17.84 1.58 -11.09
CA ALA A 277 19.04 1.80 -10.29
C ALA A 277 19.63 3.20 -10.51
N ARG A 278 19.72 3.67 -11.76
CA ARG A 278 20.20 5.01 -12.11
C ARG A 278 19.30 6.10 -11.56
N MET A 279 17.98 5.92 -11.66
CA MET A 279 16.99 6.86 -11.13
C MET A 279 17.17 7.01 -9.62
N LEU A 280 17.33 5.90 -8.90
CA LEU A 280 17.57 5.90 -7.46
C LEU A 280 18.94 6.51 -7.11
N GLU A 281 20.02 6.05 -7.75
CA GLU A 281 21.41 6.47 -7.47
C GLU A 281 21.60 7.97 -7.65
N ARG A 282 21.00 8.53 -8.70
CA ARG A 282 21.17 9.94 -9.09
C ARG A 282 20.04 10.84 -8.59
N ASN A 283 19.12 10.30 -7.79
CA ASN A 283 17.93 11.01 -7.30
C ASN A 283 17.16 11.72 -8.43
N MET A 284 16.89 10.98 -9.51
CA MET A 284 16.18 11.49 -10.67
C MET A 284 14.69 11.66 -10.38
N PRO A 285 13.99 12.58 -11.06
CA PRO A 285 12.53 12.68 -10.97
C PRO A 285 11.84 11.37 -11.37
N GLY A 286 10.66 11.12 -10.81
CA GLY A 286 9.90 9.89 -11.08
C GLY A 286 10.22 8.72 -10.14
N CYS A 287 11.02 8.94 -9.10
CA CYS A 287 11.35 7.95 -8.07
C CYS A 287 11.39 8.62 -6.69
N THR A 288 10.67 8.08 -5.70
CA THR A 288 10.74 8.58 -4.31
C THR A 288 10.35 7.51 -3.30
N TRP A 289 10.87 7.64 -2.08
CA TRP A 289 10.50 6.77 -0.95
C TRP A 289 9.29 7.30 -0.18
N THR A 290 8.53 6.41 0.46
CA THR A 290 7.49 6.80 1.41
C THR A 290 8.07 7.39 2.70
N ARG A 291 9.26 6.94 3.13
CA ARG A 291 10.02 7.51 4.24
C ARG A 291 11.49 7.71 3.86
N PRO A 292 12.23 8.63 4.49
CA PRO A 292 13.67 8.70 4.29
C PRO A 292 14.30 7.32 4.53
N PRO A 293 15.00 6.73 3.54
CA PRO A 293 15.57 5.40 3.69
C PRO A 293 16.76 5.42 4.64
N THR A 294 16.97 4.32 5.37
CA THR A 294 18.27 4.09 6.01
C THR A 294 19.33 3.82 4.95
N ARG A 295 20.61 3.98 5.32
CA ARG A 295 21.72 3.65 4.42
C ARG A 295 21.65 2.20 3.92
N GLU A 296 21.33 1.26 4.81
CA GLU A 296 21.23 -0.16 4.46
C GLU A 296 20.05 -0.44 3.51
N GLN A 297 18.90 0.22 3.71
CA GLN A 297 17.75 0.11 2.79
C GLN A 297 18.11 0.64 1.41
N TYR A 298 18.80 1.77 1.35
CA TYR A 298 19.25 2.37 0.10
C TYR A 298 20.27 1.47 -0.63
N GLU A 299 21.27 0.95 0.08
CA GLU A 299 22.27 0.03 -0.47
C GLU A 299 21.63 -1.29 -0.94
N LEU A 300 20.67 -1.84 -0.20
CA LEU A 300 19.93 -3.04 -0.61
C LEU A 300 19.08 -2.78 -1.86
N ALA A 301 18.34 -1.67 -1.91
CA ALA A 301 17.52 -1.33 -3.07
C ALA A 301 18.38 -1.14 -4.32
N LEU A 302 19.52 -0.46 -4.20
CA LEU A 302 20.48 -0.36 -5.30
C LEU A 302 21.03 -1.74 -5.69
N ALA A 303 21.40 -2.58 -4.73
CA ALA A 303 21.91 -3.91 -5.02
C ALA A 303 20.87 -4.78 -5.75
N LEU A 304 19.61 -4.74 -5.31
CA LEU A 304 18.49 -5.42 -5.95
C LEU A 304 18.33 -4.99 -7.42
N LEU A 305 18.34 -3.67 -7.66
CA LEU A 305 18.16 -3.11 -9.00
C LEU A 305 19.43 -3.16 -9.87
N SER A 306 20.61 -3.35 -9.29
CA SER A 306 21.89 -3.33 -10.03
C SER A 306 22.45 -4.72 -10.31
N ASN A 307 21.81 -5.79 -9.85
CA ASN A 307 22.42 -7.14 -9.76
C ASN A 307 22.65 -7.85 -11.11
N ARG A 308 22.72 -7.12 -12.23
CA ARG A 308 22.95 -7.66 -13.57
C ARG A 308 23.84 -6.81 -14.49
N SER A 309 24.65 -5.89 -13.93
CA SER A 309 25.70 -5.20 -14.70
C SER A 309 26.95 -6.08 -14.91
#